data_AF-A0A418AS48-F1
#
_entry.id   AF-A0A418AS48-F1
#
_cell.length_a   1.000
_cell.length_b   1.000
_cell.length_c   1.000
_cell.angle_alpha   90.00
_cell.angle_beta   90.00
_cell.angle_gamma   90.00
#
_symmetry.space_group_name_H-M   'P 1'
#
loop_
_entity.id
_entity.type
_entity.pdbx_description
1 polymer ?
#
loop_
_entity_poly.entity_id
_entity_poly.type
_entity_poly.pdbx_seq_one_letter_code
_entity_poly.pdbx_strand_id
1 'polypeptide(L)'
;MDAWNVVDPSMLSRNFMTLQAFFQEVIRSDGNNNYKIPHLKKSMLMAQGKLPECLPCDRSVWADGCSKLSCVDFDNLMSTLQVEVNAKLDLVELCNVMEALNIDDEADDGFTVDVMKILQL
;
A
#
# COMPACT_ATOMS: atom_id res chain seq x y z
N MET A 1 0.05 -30.19 16.14
CA MET A 1 -0.74 -29.06 16.66
C MET A 1 -0.06 -28.51 17.93
N ASP A 2 1.28 -28.40 17.89
CA ASP A 2 2.09 -28.43 19.12
C ASP A 2 2.81 -27.11 19.39
N ALA A 3 2.88 -26.21 18.41
CA ALA A 3 3.58 -24.93 18.55
C ALA A 3 2.98 -24.05 19.66
N TRP A 4 1.65 -24.07 19.83
CA TRP A 4 0.96 -23.27 20.83
C TRP A 4 1.20 -23.73 22.27
N ASN A 5 1.44 -25.03 22.48
CA ASN A 5 1.65 -25.61 23.81
C ASN A 5 3.06 -25.34 24.37
N VAL A 6 3.99 -24.87 23.53
CA VAL A 6 5.38 -24.57 23.93
C VAL A 6 5.57 -23.06 24.20
N VAL A 7 4.57 -22.22 23.91
CA VAL A 7 4.66 -20.78 24.16
C VAL A 7 4.51 -20.50 25.64
N ASP A 8 5.60 -20.08 26.27
CA ASP A 8 5.57 -19.63 27.65
C ASP A 8 4.78 -18.29 27.76
N PRO A 9 3.85 -18.14 28.71
CA PRO A 9 3.07 -16.91 28.88
C PRO A 9 3.94 -15.64 29.03
N SER A 10 5.16 -15.75 29.56
CA SER A 10 6.13 -14.66 29.62
C SER A 10 6.55 -14.11 28.27
N MET A 11 6.50 -14.94 27.22
CA MET A 11 6.78 -14.52 25.85
C MET A 11 5.74 -13.51 25.38
N LEU A 12 4.49 -13.63 25.82
CA LEU A 12 3.42 -12.70 25.44
C LEU A 12 3.72 -11.30 25.97
N SER A 13 4.08 -11.15 27.26
CA SER A 13 4.43 -9.85 27.84
C SER A 13 5.64 -9.22 27.14
N ARG A 14 6.65 -10.03 26.81
CA ARG A 14 7.84 -9.58 26.07
C ARG A 14 7.51 -9.16 24.63
N ASN A 15 6.61 -9.87 23.96
CA ASN A 15 6.14 -9.55 22.62
C ASN A 15 5.33 -8.25 22.63
N PHE A 16 4.43 -8.09 23.59
CA PHE A 16 3.63 -6.89 23.74
C PHE A 16 4.50 -5.64 23.97
N MET A 17 5.52 -5.74 24.84
CA MET A 17 6.52 -4.67 24.98
C MET A 17 7.29 -4.37 23.69
N THR A 18 7.57 -5.40 22.89
CA THR A 18 8.27 -5.20 21.61
C THR A 18 7.38 -4.44 20.63
N LEU A 19 6.09 -4.79 20.57
CA LEU A 19 5.10 -4.10 19.75
C LEU A 19 4.93 -2.64 20.17
N GLN A 20 4.84 -2.37 21.48
CA GLN A 20 4.76 -1.00 22.00
C GLN A 20 5.99 -0.16 21.61
N ALA A 21 7.20 -0.72 21.73
CA ALA A 21 8.42 -0.03 21.32
C ALA A 21 8.48 0.21 19.80
N PHE A 22 8.08 -0.81 19.04
CA PHE A 22 7.95 -0.78 17.59
C PHE A 22 7.04 0.38 17.13
N PHE A 23 5.86 0.56 17.74
CA PHE A 23 4.95 1.63 17.33
C PHE A 23 5.53 3.03 17.56
N GLN A 24 6.31 3.22 18.62
CA GLN A 24 6.98 4.50 18.83
C GLN A 24 8.04 4.77 17.74
N GLU A 25 8.80 3.76 17.31
CA GLU A 25 9.76 3.91 16.21
C GLU A 25 9.08 4.18 14.86
N VAL A 26 7.94 3.57 14.60
CA VAL A 26 7.11 3.85 13.40
C VAL A 26 6.73 5.33 13.36
N ILE A 27 6.27 5.88 14.49
CA ILE A 27 5.88 7.29 14.58
C ILE A 27 7.09 8.22 14.41
N ARG A 28 8.23 7.87 15.01
CA ARG A 28 9.51 8.61 14.85
C ARG A 28 10.03 8.57 13.40
N SER A 29 9.70 7.52 12.66
CA SER A 29 10.15 7.29 11.29
C SER A 29 9.12 7.66 10.22
N ASP A 30 8.12 8.47 10.56
CA ASP A 30 7.07 8.93 9.64
C ASP A 30 6.31 7.77 8.95
N GLY A 31 6.13 6.64 9.64
CA GLY A 31 5.46 5.47 9.08
C GLY A 31 6.35 4.58 8.18
N ASN A 32 7.62 4.92 7.99
CA ASN A 32 8.59 4.09 7.26
C ASN A 32 9.07 2.91 8.11
N ASN A 33 9.57 1.84 7.48
CA ASN A 33 10.16 0.65 8.11
C ASN A 33 11.68 0.74 8.34
N ASN A 34 12.32 1.86 7.98
CA ASN A 34 13.77 2.05 8.11
C ASN A 34 14.22 2.41 9.54
N TYR A 35 13.90 1.55 10.51
CA TYR A 35 14.31 1.71 11.91
C TYR A 35 14.78 0.38 12.49
N LYS A 36 15.54 0.46 13.58
CA LYS A 36 15.98 -0.71 14.33
C LYS A 36 15.01 -0.96 15.47
N ILE A 37 14.56 -2.21 15.62
CA ILE A 37 13.71 -2.58 16.75
C ILE A 37 14.50 -2.39 18.07
N PRO A 38 14.00 -1.60 19.04
CA PRO A 38 14.73 -1.35 20.27
C PRO A 38 14.93 -2.62 21.12
N HIS A 39 16.18 -2.87 21.54
CA HIS A 39 16.54 -4.00 22.42
C HIS A 39 16.36 -3.64 23.90
N LEU A 40 15.14 -3.75 24.41
CA LEU A 40 14.74 -3.33 25.76
C LEU A 40 15.15 -4.26 26.93
N LYS A 41 16.14 -5.14 26.74
CA LYS A 41 16.60 -6.10 27.77
C LYS A 41 15.46 -6.83 28.50
N LYS A 42 14.38 -7.15 27.79
CA LYS A 42 13.09 -7.62 28.35
C LYS A 42 13.25 -8.85 29.24
N SER A 43 14.07 -9.82 28.84
CA SER A 43 14.33 -11.02 29.64
C SER A 43 14.99 -10.71 30.99
N MET A 44 15.92 -9.74 31.02
CA MET A 44 16.58 -9.29 32.25
C MET A 44 15.61 -8.54 33.16
N LEU A 45 14.83 -7.60 32.60
CA LEU A 45 13.83 -6.86 33.38
C LEU A 45 12.77 -7.79 33.97
N MET A 46 12.34 -8.79 33.22
CA MET A 46 11.37 -9.77 33.69
C MET A 46 11.93 -10.66 34.79
N ALA A 47 13.17 -11.16 34.65
CA ALA A 47 13.84 -11.92 35.70
C ALA A 47 14.01 -11.12 37.01
N GLN A 48 14.06 -9.78 36.92
CA GLN A 48 14.14 -8.88 38.06
C GLN A 48 12.76 -8.44 38.60
N GLY A 49 11.64 -8.87 37.99
CA GLY A 49 10.30 -8.40 38.34
C GLY A 49 10.05 -6.92 38.02
N LYS A 50 10.84 -6.33 37.11
CA LYS A 50 10.82 -4.91 36.73
C LYS A 50 10.36 -4.68 35.29
N LEU A 51 9.74 -5.68 34.67
CA LEU A 51 9.19 -5.54 33.33
C LEU A 51 7.96 -4.61 33.41
N PRO A 52 7.97 -3.44 32.76
CA PRO A 52 6.80 -2.57 32.76
C PRO A 52 5.66 -3.21 31.94
N GLU A 53 4.42 -3.01 32.38
CA GLU A 53 3.23 -3.46 31.66
C GLU A 53 3.01 -2.61 30.38
N CYS A 54 3.22 -1.29 30.52
CA CYS A 54 3.16 -0.32 29.44
C CYS A 54 4.47 0.45 29.33
N LEU A 55 5.00 0.59 28.12
CA LEU A 55 6.13 1.45 27.84
C LEU A 55 5.69 2.91 27.83
N PRO A 56 6.44 3.80 28.51
CA PRO A 56 6.18 5.23 28.40
C PRO A 56 6.40 5.66 26.95
N CYS A 57 5.50 6.52 26.46
CA CYS A 57 5.62 7.17 25.16
C CYS A 57 5.97 8.63 25.40
N ASP A 58 7.03 9.12 24.77
CA ASP A 58 7.40 10.53 24.85
C ASP A 58 6.29 11.41 24.30
N ARG A 59 5.97 12.49 25.02
CA ARG A 59 4.89 13.40 24.63
C ARG A 59 5.12 14.03 23.24
N SER A 60 6.37 14.29 22.88
CA SER A 60 6.73 14.77 21.54
C SER A 60 6.38 13.77 20.46
N VAL A 61 6.75 12.49 20.64
CA VAL A 61 6.45 11.42 19.68
C VAL A 61 4.95 11.27 19.48
N TRP A 62 4.17 11.28 20.57
CA TRP A 62 2.72 11.24 20.48
C TRP A 62 2.15 12.46 19.73
N ALA A 63 2.61 13.66 20.05
CA ALA A 63 2.14 14.88 19.41
C ALA A 63 2.48 14.92 17.91
N ASP A 64 3.69 14.47 17.54
CA ASP A 64 4.12 14.33 16.15
C ASP A 64 3.21 13.37 15.38
N GLY A 65 2.88 12.23 15.99
CA GLY A 65 1.94 11.26 15.42
C GLY A 65 0.55 11.87 15.18
N CYS A 66 0.00 12.57 16.17
CA CYS A 66 -1.28 13.27 16.03
C CYS A 66 -1.24 14.33 14.92
N SER A 67 -0.16 15.13 14.87
CA SER A 67 -0.02 16.17 13.85
C SER A 67 0.02 15.57 12.44
N LYS A 68 0.79 14.50 12.22
CA LYS A 68 0.88 13.79 10.94
C LYS A 68 -0.45 13.17 10.53
N LEU A 69 -1.21 12.61 11.48
CA LEU A 69 -2.52 12.05 11.18
C LEU A 69 -3.56 13.14 10.90
N SER A 70 -3.46 14.31 11.54
CA SER A 70 -4.40 15.41 11.35
C SER A 70 -4.24 16.17 10.04
N CYS A 71 -3.08 16.08 9.38
CA CYS A 71 -2.83 16.81 8.12
C CYS A 71 -3.36 16.09 6.88
N VAL A 72 -3.74 14.81 7.01
CA VAL A 72 -4.23 14.00 5.89
C VAL A 72 -5.75 14.13 5.79
N ASP A 73 -6.21 14.86 4.77
CA ASP A 73 -7.61 14.82 4.35
C ASP A 73 -7.87 13.50 3.61
N PHE A 74 -8.32 12.50 4.37
CA PHE A 74 -8.55 11.14 3.86
C PHE A 74 -9.63 11.12 2.78
N ASP A 75 -10.68 11.94 2.92
CA ASP A 75 -11.79 11.99 1.97
C ASP A 75 -11.31 12.52 0.62
N ASN A 76 -10.50 13.58 0.63
CA ASN A 76 -9.89 14.13 -0.57
C ASN A 76 -8.91 13.15 -1.21
N LEU A 77 -8.04 12.52 -0.41
CA LEU A 77 -7.10 11.50 -0.91
C LEU A 77 -7.84 10.34 -1.57
N MET A 78 -8.92 9.85 -0.96
CA MET A 78 -9.69 8.73 -1.49
C MET A 78 -10.45 9.10 -2.77
N SER A 79 -11.02 10.31 -2.81
CA SER A 79 -11.65 10.85 -4.01
C SER A 79 -10.66 10.96 -5.17
N THR A 80 -9.45 11.47 -4.90
CA THR A 80 -8.37 11.60 -5.89
C THR A 80 -7.95 10.24 -6.43
N LEU A 81 -7.74 9.26 -5.53
CA LEU A 81 -7.37 7.90 -5.91
C LEU A 81 -8.47 7.23 -6.75
N GLN A 82 -9.74 7.41 -6.38
CA GLN A 82 -10.87 6.87 -7.13
C GLN A 82 -10.91 7.44 -8.56
N VAL A 83 -10.69 8.75 -8.73
CA VAL A 83 -10.62 9.38 -10.06
C VAL A 83 -9.47 8.79 -10.88
N GLU A 84 -8.29 8.61 -10.29
CA GLU A 84 -7.14 8.03 -10.99
C GLU A 84 -7.40 6.57 -11.41
N VAL A 85 -8.00 5.77 -10.53
CA VAL A 85 -8.36 4.37 -10.82
C VAL A 85 -9.38 4.30 -11.96
N ASN A 86 -10.42 5.13 -11.92
CA ASN A 86 -11.44 5.18 -12.97
C ASN A 86 -10.84 5.55 -14.33
N ALA A 87 -10.00 6.58 -14.38
CA ALA A 87 -9.34 6.99 -15.62
C ALA A 87 -8.46 5.86 -16.21
N LYS A 88 -7.80 5.08 -15.35
CA LYS A 88 -7.01 3.92 -15.80
C LYS A 88 -7.90 2.79 -16.31
N LEU A 89 -9.06 2.57 -15.69
CA LEU A 89 -10.03 1.55 -16.14
C LEU A 89 -10.65 1.92 -17.48
N ASP A 90 -11.02 3.19 -17.68
CA ASP A 90 -11.56 3.68 -18.97
C ASP A 90 -10.54 3.48 -20.11
N LEU A 91 -9.26 3.74 -19.85
CA LEU A 91 -8.19 3.51 -20.81
C LEU A 91 -8.02 2.03 -21.13
N VAL A 92 -8.11 1.14 -20.13
CA VAL A 92 -8.07 -0.31 -20.33
C VAL A 92 -9.23 -0.76 -21.21
N GLU A 93 -10.44 -0.25 -21.00
CA GLU A 93 -11.60 -0.57 -21.83
C GLU A 93 -11.37 -0.16 -23.30
N LEU A 94 -10.85 1.05 -23.54
CA LEU A 94 -10.50 1.51 -24.88
C LEU A 94 -9.44 0.60 -25.53
N CYS A 95 -8.37 0.25 -24.81
CA CYS A 95 -7.34 -0.66 -25.32
C CYS A 95 -7.91 -2.02 -25.71
N ASN A 96 -8.81 -2.59 -24.90
CA ASN A 96 -9.45 -3.87 -25.22
C ASN A 96 -10.30 -3.78 -26.50
N VAL A 97 -11.02 -2.67 -26.71
CA VAL A 97 -11.77 -2.44 -27.96
C VAL A 97 -10.83 -2.34 -29.16
N MET A 98 -9.72 -1.62 -29.02
CA MET A 98 -8.74 -1.46 -30.09
C MET A 98 -8.09 -2.79 -30.48
N GLU A 99 -7.75 -3.64 -29.51
CA GLU A 99 -7.23 -4.99 -29.77
C GLU A 99 -8.24 -5.89 -30.47
N ALA A 100 -9.54 -5.72 -30.19
CA ALA A 100 -10.60 -6.48 -30.86
C ALA A 100 -10.87 -6.02 -32.31
N LEU A 101 -10.52 -4.77 -32.65
CA LEU A 101 -10.61 -4.24 -34.01
C LEU A 101 -9.42 -4.73 -34.83
N ASN A 102 -9.51 -5.96 -35.35
CA ASN A 102 -8.56 -6.49 -36.33
C ASN A 102 -8.68 -5.69 -37.64
N ILE A 103 -7.59 -5.03 -38.06
CA ILE A 103 -7.49 -4.48 -39.42
C ILE A 103 -7.04 -5.63 -40.30
N ASP A 104 -7.98 -6.25 -41.01
CA ASP A 104 -7.63 -7.20 -42.06
C ASP A 104 -6.96 -6.43 -43.20
N ASP A 105 -5.64 -6.61 -43.37
CA ASP A 105 -4.84 -6.10 -44.51
C ASP A 105 -5.32 -6.67 -45.88
N GLU A 106 -6.30 -7.59 -45.87
CA GLU A 106 -6.91 -8.23 -47.04
C GLU A 106 -8.31 -7.72 -47.38
N ALA A 107 -8.71 -6.54 -46.90
CA ALA A 107 -9.79 -5.81 -47.54
C ALA A 107 -9.29 -5.29 -48.90
N ASP A 108 -9.40 -6.12 -49.94
CA ASP A 108 -9.59 -5.65 -51.32
C ASP A 108 -10.80 -4.73 -51.30
N ASP A 109 -10.55 -3.44 -51.11
CA ASP A 109 -11.49 -2.39 -51.44
C ASP A 109 -11.62 -2.42 -52.95
N GLY A 110 -12.45 -3.35 -53.43
CA GLY A 110 -12.75 -3.66 -54.84
C GLY A 110 -13.37 -2.49 -55.62
N PHE A 111 -13.06 -1.25 -55.25
CA PHE A 111 -13.16 -0.09 -56.09
C PHE A 111 -11.94 -0.04 -57.02
N THR A 112 -11.91 -0.93 -58.01
CA THR A 112 -11.14 -0.63 -59.22
C THR A 112 -11.75 0.63 -59.84
N VAL A 113 -11.10 1.77 -59.65
CA VAL A 113 -11.44 3.00 -60.37
C VAL A 113 -11.24 2.70 -61.85
N ASP A 114 -12.32 2.45 -62.58
CA ASP A 114 -12.29 2.31 -64.03
C ASP A 114 -12.04 3.70 -64.63
N VAL A 115 -10.76 4.01 -64.80
CA VAL A 115 -10.27 5.28 -65.35
C VAL A 115 -10.88 5.57 -66.72
N MET A 116 -11.28 4.53 -67.49
CA MET A 116 -11.91 4.70 -68.80
C MET A 116 -13.34 5.26 -68.68
N LYS A 117 -14.10 4.86 -67.65
CA LYS A 117 -15.45 5.41 -67.40
C LYS A 117 -15.43 6.87 -66.96
N ILE A 118 -14.37 7.30 -66.26
CA ILE A 118 -14.23 8.69 -65.80
C ILE A 118 -13.79 9.61 -66.95
N LEU A 119 -12.99 9.11 -67.89
CA LEU A 119 -12.48 9.92 -68.99
C LEU A 119 -13.40 9.99 -70.22
N GLN A 120 -14.51 9.26 -70.27
CA GLN A 120 -15.43 9.19 -71.42
C GLN A 120 -14.69 9.01 -72.77
N LEU A 121 -13.64 8.17 -72.78
CA LEU A 121 -12.90 7.79 -73.99
C LEU A 121 -13.30 6.39 -74.44
#